data_AF-A0A7U9XF41-F1
#
_entry.id   AF-A0A7U9XF41-F1
#
_cell.length_a   1.000
_cell.length_b   1.000
_cell.length_c   1.000
_cell.angle_alpha   90.00
_cell.angle_beta   90.00
_cell.angle_gamma   90.00
#
_symmetry.space_group_name_H-M   'P 1'
#
loop_
_entity.id
_entity.type
_entity.pdbx_description
1 polymer ?
#
loop_
_entity_poly.entity_id
_entity_poly.type
_entity_poly.pdbx_seq_one_letter_code
_entity_poly.pdbx_strand_id
1 'polypeptide(L)' 'MDLRIEKTERGIKNAFIELRSKKPLEKITVRELCERAYINKSTFYSHYRDIYQLSDSLEENS' A
#
# COMPACT_ATOMS: atom_id res chain seq x y z
N MET A 1 6.64 -13.17 -15.12
CA MET A 1 6.43 -12.08 -14.16
C MET A 1 5.27 -11.25 -14.66
N ASP A 2 4.20 -11.20 -13.88
CA ASP A 2 2.99 -10.45 -14.22
C ASP A 2 3.21 -8.95 -14.01
N LEU A 3 3.47 -8.24 -15.10
CA LEU A 3 3.59 -6.77 -15.13
C LEU A 3 2.41 -6.03 -14.47
N ARG A 4 1.24 -6.69 -14.38
CA ARG A 4 0.05 -6.18 -13.70
C ARG A 4 0.21 -6.13 -12.17
N ILE A 5 0.85 -7.14 -11.60
CA ILE A 5 1.13 -7.22 -10.15
C ILE A 5 2.12 -6.13 -9.78
N GLU A 6 3.21 -6.00 -10.53
CA GLU A 6 4.26 -4.99 -10.26
C GLU A 6 3.76 -3.54 -10.39
N LYS A 7 2.81 -3.28 -11.29
CA LYS A 7 2.17 -1.96 -11.39
C LYS A 7 1.29 -1.67 -10.18
N THR A 8 0.51 -2.67 -9.75
CA THR A 8 -0.38 -2.55 -8.60
C THR A 8 0.41 -2.34 -7.32
N GLU A 9 1.45 -3.14 -7.11
CA GLU A 9 2.32 -3.05 -5.93
C GLU A 9 3.00 -1.68 -5.83
N ARG A 10 3.55 -1.18 -6.94
CA ARG A 10 4.10 0.19 -6.98
C ARG A 10 3.05 1.25 -6.66
N GLY A 11 1.83 1.10 -7.18
CA GLY A 11 0.72 2.01 -6.86
C GLY A 11 0.41 2.05 -5.37
N ILE A 12 0.34 0.89 -4.73
CA ILE A 12 0.12 0.75 -3.28
C ILE A 12 1.25 1.42 -2.49
N LYS A 13 2.51 1.10 -2.82
CA LYS A 13 3.70 1.65 -2.14
C LYS A 13 3.74 3.18 -2.25
N ASN A 14 3.53 3.72 -3.44
CA ASN A 14 3.52 5.17 -3.66
C ASN A 14 2.40 5.88 -2.89
N ALA A 15 1.18 5.33 -2.93
CA ALA A 15 0.05 5.87 -2.18
C ALA A 15 0.29 5.85 -0.67
N PHE A 16 0.95 4.80 -0.16
CA PHE A 16 1.30 4.69 1.25
C PHE A 16 2.36 5.70 1.67
N ILE A 17 3.42 5.88 0.89
CA ILE A 17 4.48 6.87 1.17
C ILE A 17 3.87 8.28 1.20
N GLU A 18 2.99 8.62 0.25
CA GLU A 18 2.30 9.92 0.25
C GLU A 18 1.44 10.11 1.51
N LEU A 19 0.70 9.08 1.91
CA LEU A 19 -0.10 9.11 3.13
C LEU A 19 0.76 9.24 4.39
N ARG A 20 1.85 8.49 4.47
CA ARG A 20 2.79 8.48 5.58
C ARG A 20 3.52 9.81 5.74
N SER A 21 3.73 10.54 4.65
CA SER A 21 4.26 11.91 4.67
C SER A 21 3.25 12.91 5.27
N LYS A 22 1.94 12.66 5.15
CA LYS A 22 0.88 13.57 5.60
C LYS A 22 0.35 13.25 7.01
N LYS A 23 0.41 11.99 7.45
CA LYS A 23 -0.15 11.54 8.73
C LYS A 23 0.60 10.31 9.27
N PRO A 24 0.54 10.07 10.60
CA PRO A 24 1.15 8.87 11.18
C PRO A 24 0.45 7.59 10.73
N LEU A 25 1.18 6.47 10.72
CA LEU A 25 0.75 5.15 10.25
C LEU A 25 -0.56 4.71 10.91
N GLU A 26 -0.69 4.94 12.20
CA GLU A 26 -1.88 4.62 13.00
C GLU A 26 -3.16 5.34 12.54
N LYS A 27 -3.01 6.43 11.79
CA LYS A 27 -4.12 7.19 11.19
C LYS A 27 -4.35 6.84 9.72
N ILE A 28 -3.47 6.06 9.09
CA ILE A 28 -3.64 5.57 7.72
C ILE A 28 -4.63 4.41 7.77
N THR A 29 -5.60 4.41 6.86
CA THR A 29 -6.55 3.30 6.74
C THR A 29 -6.40 2.61 5.39
N VAL A 30 -6.65 1.31 5.35
CA VAL A 30 -6.65 0.53 4.10
C VAL A 30 -7.60 1.16 3.07
N ARG A 31 -8.74 1.69 3.51
CA ARG A 31 -9.70 2.37 2.62
C ARG A 31 -9.07 3.56 1.91
N GLU A 32 -8.48 4.48 2.66
CA GLU A 32 -7.89 5.70 2.11
C GLU A 32 -6.69 5.38 1.21
N LEU A 33 -5.92 4.36 1.58
CA LEU A 33 -4.83 3.85 0.77
C LEU A 33 -5.33 3.27 -0.56
N CYS A 34 -6.39 2.45 -0.52
CA CYS A 34 -7.00 1.86 -1.72
C CYS A 34 -7.57 2.95 -2.65
N GLU A 35 -8.24 3.96 -2.08
CA GLU A 35 -8.78 5.10 -2.82
C GLU A 35 -7.66 5.88 -3.55
N ARG A 36 -6.50 6.08 -2.90
CA ARG A 36 -5.33 6.74 -3.51
C ARG A 36 -4.59 5.88 -4.53
N ALA A 37 -4.48 4.58 -4.26
CA ALA A 37 -3.80 3.64 -5.16
C ALA A 37 -4.67 3.22 -6.35
N TYR A 38 -5.93 3.68 -6.43
CA TYR A 38 -6.92 3.29 -7.44
C TYR A 38 -7.12 1.77 -7.53
N ILE A 39 -7.23 1.13 -6.37
CA ILE A 39 -7.46 -0.32 -6.27
C ILE A 39 -8.62 -0.65 -5.34
N ASN A 40 -9.12 -1.88 -5.47
CA ASN A 40 -10.08 -2.42 -4.52
C ASN A 40 -9.39 -2.98 -3.29
N LYS A 41 -10.13 -3.02 -2.17
CA LYS A 41 -9.67 -3.66 -0.93
C LYS A 41 -9.25 -5.11 -1.15
N SER A 42 -9.99 -5.86 -1.97
CA SER A 42 -9.64 -7.25 -2.30
C SER A 42 -8.28 -7.37 -2.97
N THR A 43 -7.93 -6.40 -3.83
CA THR A 43 -6.60 -6.33 -4.45
C THR A 43 -5.54 -6.03 -3.41
N PHE A 44 -5.78 -5.07 -2.50
CA PHE A 44 -4.87 -4.80 -1.40
C PHE A 44 -4.63 -6.05 -0.54
N TYR A 45 -5.69 -6.73 -0.12
CA TYR A 45 -5.62 -7.93 0.73
C TYR A 45 -5.00 -9.14 0.00
N SER A 46 -4.93 -9.12 -1.33
CA SER A 46 -4.18 -10.12 -2.09
C SER A 46 -2.66 -9.92 -2.01
N HIS A 47 -2.19 -8.73 -1.62
CA HIS A 47 -0.77 -8.39 -1.51
C HIS A 47 -0.34 -8.21 -0.05
N TYR A 48 -1.17 -7.58 0.79
CA TYR A 48 -0.86 -7.18 2.16
C TYR A 48 -2.04 -7.45 3.09
N ARG A 49 -1.79 -8.04 4.26
CA ARG A 49 -2.82 -8.30 5.27
C ARG A 49 -3.31 -7.02 5.94
N ASP A 50 -2.42 -6.05 6.14
CA ASP A 50 -2.73 -4.75 6.72
C ASP A 50 -1.67 -3.70 6.35
N ILE A 51 -1.85 -2.48 6.89
CA ILE A 51 -0.94 -1.35 6.66
C ILE A 51 0.45 -1.54 7.31
N TYR A 52 0.55 -2.37 8.35
CA TYR A 52 1.80 -2.64 9.05
C TYR A 52 2.65 -3.60 8.23
N GLN A 53 2.06 -4.67 7.68
CA GLN A 53 2.74 -5.55 6.73
C GLN A 53 3.25 -4.77 5.51
N LEU A 54 2.48 -3.79 5.03
CA LEU A 54 2.96 -2.90 3.98
C LEU A 54 4.16 -2.05 4.43
N SER A 55 4.15 -1.51 5.65
CA SER A 55 5.30 -0.80 6.24
C SER A 55 6.53 -1.69 6.31
N ASP A 56 6.39 -2.88 6.89
CA ASP A 56 7.48 -3.86 7.01
C ASP A 56 8.07 -4.19 5.63
N SER A 57 7.21 -4.39 4.62
CA SER A 57 7.66 -4.69 3.26
C SER A 57 8.44 -3.54 2.60
N LEU A 58 8.23 -2.30 3.04
CA LEU A 58 8.98 -1.14 2.58
C LEU A 58 10.32 -1.01 3.30
N GLU A 59 10.37 -1.38 4.59
CA GLU A 59 11.60 -1.40 5.39
C GLU A 59 12.55 -2.52 4.96
N GLU A 60 12.01 -3.68 4.54
CA GLU A 60 12.79 -4.84 4.08
C GLU A 60 13.46 -4.63 2.70
N ASN A 61 13.10 -3.57 1.98
CA ASN A 61 13.68 -3.20 0.68
C ASN A 61 14.66 -2.01 0.76
N SER A 62 15.12 -1.64 1.95
CA SER A 62 15.95 -0.44 2.18
C SER A 62 17.37 -0.72 2.65
#